data_AF-A0A928CGR6-F1
#
_entry.id   AF-A0A928CGR6-F1
#
_cell.length_a   1.000
_cell.length_b   1.000
_cell.length_c   1.000
_cell.angle_alpha   90.00
_cell.angle_beta   90.00
_cell.angle_gamma   90.00
#
_symmetry.space_group_name_H-M   'P 1'
#
loop_
_entity.id
_entity.type
_entity.pdbx_description
1 polymer ?
#
loop_
_entity_poly.entity_id
_entity_poly.type
_entity_poly.pdbx_seq_one_letter_code
_entity_poly.pdbx_strand_id
1 'polypeptide(L)'
;MKFLEKKIFLISLFFVYINFSLFAQIFVKGADLSSLQQLEDSGAKYFTENKDLIPDVISFFSEKKLDCVRLRVWINPELSPKNSTGKNYCNLENTIKIAQRVKNAGMKVLIDFHYSDYWADPANQNLPVKWQEKLSRKNFNEAQKEIQKIVYNYTSESLEKFKEAKIHVDYVQIGNEITNGILFPYGAIKNKGSDVQKFSNLASILNEGIKATKNIFPKAKIILHIDSSGDLSRCLWWFSCAEKSNLDYDIIGLSYYSLWQGKDLSKLGNCIKTLSEKFNKGVFIVETAYPWTLGWNDNLSNLYGMKNQLIENFDATPEGQKSYFNELCNIVKNSVKNNSSGVFWWEPAWISNEKENNSSTIENTTWFDFNNVYIGPL
;
A
#
# COMPACT_ATOMS: atom_id res chain seq x y z
N MET A 1 -32.65 28.77 77.98
CA MET A 1 -31.58 29.62 77.40
C MET A 1 -31.07 28.90 76.15
N LYS A 2 -31.23 29.53 74.98
CA LYS A 2 -30.96 29.00 73.62
C LYS A 2 -29.51 28.56 73.43
N PHE A 3 -29.25 27.42 72.74
CA PHE A 3 -28.07 27.19 71.89
C PHE A 3 -28.39 26.05 70.90
N LEU A 4 -28.88 26.38 69.69
CA LEU A 4 -28.18 26.33 68.40
C LEU A 4 -27.71 24.92 67.96
N GLU A 5 -28.56 24.24 67.20
CA GLU A 5 -28.19 23.11 66.34
C GLU A 5 -27.40 23.63 65.13
N LYS A 6 -26.12 23.24 64.99
CA LYS A 6 -25.34 23.42 63.75
C LYS A 6 -25.59 22.23 62.82
N LYS A 7 -26.34 22.45 61.75
CA LYS A 7 -26.38 21.55 60.59
C LYS A 7 -25.04 21.62 59.86
N ILE A 8 -24.29 20.52 59.88
CA ILE A 8 -23.10 20.33 59.03
C ILE A 8 -23.59 19.86 57.66
N PHE A 9 -23.45 20.71 56.66
CA PHE A 9 -23.67 20.35 55.25
C PHE A 9 -22.39 19.67 54.75
N LEU A 10 -22.44 18.35 54.55
CA LEU A 10 -21.39 17.60 53.84
C LEU A 10 -21.58 17.84 52.34
N ILE A 11 -20.74 18.69 51.76
CA ILE A 11 -20.60 18.82 50.31
C ILE A 11 -19.74 17.65 49.85
N SER A 12 -20.38 16.66 49.24
CA SER A 12 -19.71 15.57 48.52
C SER A 12 -19.13 16.12 47.21
N LEU A 13 -17.82 16.33 47.15
CA LEU A 13 -17.10 16.60 45.91
C LEU A 13 -17.10 15.33 45.04
N PHE A 14 -17.86 15.36 43.95
CA PHE A 14 -17.80 14.36 42.89
C PHE A 14 -16.58 14.65 42.02
N PHE A 15 -15.47 13.94 42.24
CA PHE A 15 -14.34 13.94 41.31
C PHE A 15 -14.71 13.10 40.09
N VAL A 16 -15.06 13.76 38.98
CA VAL A 16 -15.17 13.12 37.67
C VAL A 16 -13.76 12.83 37.18
N TYR A 17 -13.31 11.58 37.33
CA TYR A 17 -12.11 11.08 36.65
C TYR A 17 -12.42 10.96 35.15
N ILE A 18 -12.07 11.98 34.37
CA ILE A 18 -12.01 11.86 32.92
C ILE A 18 -10.75 11.06 32.60
N ASN A 19 -10.92 9.75 32.38
CA ASN A 19 -9.88 8.92 31.78
C ASN A 19 -9.68 9.34 30.32
N PHE A 20 -8.78 10.28 30.07
CA PHE A 20 -8.20 10.42 28.73
C PHE A 20 -7.37 9.17 28.45
N SER A 21 -7.97 8.22 27.73
CA SER A 21 -7.19 7.15 27.10
C SER A 21 -6.35 7.79 26.00
N LEU A 22 -5.12 8.15 26.32
CA LEU A 22 -4.08 8.39 25.32
C LEU A 22 -3.83 7.06 24.62
N PHE A 23 -4.63 6.75 23.59
CA PHE A 23 -4.27 5.69 22.66
C PHE A 23 -3.00 6.14 21.94
N ALA A 24 -1.90 5.42 22.15
CA ALA A 24 -0.66 5.66 21.43
C ALA A 24 -0.93 5.60 19.92
N GLN A 25 -0.50 6.64 19.21
CA GLN A 25 -0.62 6.70 17.76
C GLN A 25 0.18 5.56 17.13
N ILE A 26 -0.49 4.69 16.36
CA ILE A 26 0.19 3.63 15.61
C ILE A 26 0.61 4.23 14.27
N PHE A 27 1.92 4.40 14.11
CA PHE A 27 2.54 4.74 12.84
C PHE A 27 3.26 3.51 12.29
N VAL A 28 3.00 3.15 11.02
CA VAL A 28 3.59 1.99 10.37
C VAL A 28 4.63 2.44 9.34
N LYS A 29 5.90 2.07 9.55
CA LYS A 29 6.92 2.12 8.49
C LYS A 29 6.90 0.81 7.73
N GLY A 30 6.57 0.88 6.44
CA GLY A 30 6.47 -0.29 5.60
C GLY A 30 7.35 -0.24 4.36
N ALA A 31 7.49 -1.38 3.70
CA ALA A 31 8.13 -1.48 2.40
C ALA A 31 7.47 -2.57 1.55
N ASP A 32 7.42 -2.38 0.24
CA ASP A 32 7.04 -3.41 -0.72
C ASP A 32 8.27 -4.26 -1.08
N LEU A 33 8.23 -5.57 -0.85
CA LEU A 33 9.33 -6.50 -1.13
C LEU A 33 8.94 -7.60 -2.12
N SER A 34 7.98 -7.34 -2.99
CA SER A 34 7.41 -8.40 -3.83
C SER A 34 8.37 -8.87 -4.92
N SER A 35 9.32 -8.02 -5.35
CA SER A 35 10.37 -8.39 -6.30
C SER A 35 11.49 -9.23 -5.68
N LEU A 36 11.59 -9.32 -4.35
CA LEU A 36 12.75 -9.88 -3.66
C LEU A 36 13.06 -11.32 -4.09
N GLN A 37 12.04 -12.18 -4.21
CA GLN A 37 12.26 -13.57 -4.66
C GLN A 37 12.88 -13.63 -6.05
N GLN A 38 12.44 -12.76 -6.97
CA GLN A 38 13.00 -12.71 -8.32
C GLN A 38 14.47 -12.31 -8.31
N LEU A 39 14.82 -11.35 -7.45
CA LEU A 39 16.19 -10.86 -7.30
C LEU A 39 17.10 -11.94 -6.71
N GLU A 40 16.66 -12.60 -5.64
CA GLU A 40 17.38 -13.70 -4.99
C GLU A 40 17.59 -14.89 -5.95
N ASP A 41 16.56 -15.29 -6.69
CA ASP A 41 16.64 -16.34 -7.72
C ASP A 41 17.59 -15.96 -8.87
N SER A 42 17.81 -14.65 -9.07
CA SER A 42 18.75 -14.10 -10.04
C SER A 42 20.13 -13.81 -9.42
N GLY A 43 20.41 -14.35 -8.24
CA GLY A 43 21.73 -14.27 -7.59
C GLY A 43 22.07 -12.92 -6.95
N ALA A 44 21.09 -12.04 -6.75
CA ALA A 44 21.29 -10.77 -6.05
C ALA A 44 21.91 -11.01 -4.65
N LYS A 45 22.88 -10.18 -4.30
CA LYS A 45 23.52 -10.15 -2.98
C LYS A 45 23.48 -8.75 -2.43
N TYR A 46 23.17 -8.65 -1.15
CA TYR A 46 23.03 -7.39 -0.43
C TYR A 46 24.06 -7.35 0.70
N PHE A 47 24.52 -6.15 1.03
CA PHE A 47 25.55 -5.95 2.04
C PHE A 47 25.13 -4.89 3.04
N THR A 48 25.55 -5.06 4.30
CA THR A 48 25.38 -4.06 5.36
C THR A 48 26.23 -2.82 5.08
N GLU A 49 26.05 -1.75 5.86
CA GLU A 49 26.88 -0.54 5.79
C GLU A 49 28.38 -0.85 5.94
N ASN A 50 28.71 -1.89 6.71
CA ASN A 50 30.09 -2.36 6.92
C ASN A 50 30.59 -3.32 5.83
N LYS A 51 29.79 -3.55 4.78
CA LYS A 51 30.04 -4.46 3.65
C LYS A 51 30.00 -5.94 4.01
N ASP A 52 29.39 -6.31 5.13
CA ASP A 52 29.11 -7.71 5.46
C ASP A 52 27.93 -8.22 4.65
N LEU A 53 27.97 -9.48 4.21
CA LEU A 53 26.87 -10.10 3.47
C LEU A 53 25.60 -10.15 4.33
N ILE A 54 24.48 -9.67 3.78
CA ILE A 54 23.15 -9.84 4.36
C ILE A 54 22.59 -11.18 3.87
N PRO A 55 22.39 -12.18 4.76
CA PRO A 55 21.90 -13.50 4.36
C PRO A 55 20.40 -13.49 4.03
N ASP A 56 19.61 -12.60 4.63
CA ASP A 56 18.17 -12.47 4.42
C ASP A 56 17.73 -11.00 4.56
N VAL A 57 17.31 -10.38 3.47
CA VAL A 57 16.90 -8.95 3.45
C VAL A 57 15.71 -8.68 4.36
N ILE A 58 14.77 -9.63 4.46
CA ILE A 58 13.56 -9.50 5.30
C ILE A 58 13.94 -9.42 6.79
N SER A 59 14.76 -10.34 7.27
CA SER A 59 15.26 -10.32 8.65
C SER A 59 16.08 -9.07 8.94
N PHE A 60 16.95 -8.67 8.01
CA PHE A 60 17.72 -7.44 8.14
C PHE A 60 16.82 -6.19 8.25
N PHE A 61 15.75 -6.08 7.47
CA PHE A 61 14.80 -4.97 7.61
C PHE A 61 14.00 -5.01 8.91
N SER A 62 13.70 -6.20 9.45
CA SER A 62 13.12 -6.34 10.80
C SER A 62 14.09 -5.82 11.87
N GLU A 63 15.38 -6.13 11.77
CA GLU A 63 16.41 -5.61 12.67
C GLU A 63 16.50 -4.06 12.61
N LYS A 64 16.36 -3.49 11.41
CA LYS A 64 16.23 -2.05 11.15
C LYS A 64 14.85 -1.47 11.53
N LYS A 65 13.99 -2.23 12.22
CA LYS A 65 12.68 -1.78 12.73
C LYS A 65 11.71 -1.35 11.62
N LEU A 66 11.69 -2.10 10.52
CA LEU A 66 10.56 -2.08 9.60
C LEU A 66 9.36 -2.77 10.25
N ASP A 67 8.17 -2.18 10.16
CA ASP A 67 6.97 -2.67 10.84
C ASP A 67 6.15 -3.63 9.98
N CYS A 68 6.10 -3.40 8.67
CA CYS A 68 5.19 -4.07 7.76
C CYS A 68 5.79 -4.28 6.37
N VAL A 69 5.56 -5.45 5.77
CA VAL A 69 5.90 -5.71 4.38
C VAL A 69 4.63 -5.77 3.55
N ARG A 70 4.59 -4.96 2.49
CA ARG A 70 3.57 -4.98 1.43
C ARG A 70 3.96 -5.99 0.37
N LEU A 71 2.99 -6.80 -0.06
CA LEU A 71 3.20 -7.84 -1.06
C LEU A 71 2.06 -7.83 -2.07
N ARG A 72 2.39 -7.54 -3.33
CA ARG A 72 1.44 -7.64 -4.43
C ARG A 72 1.16 -9.09 -4.82
N VAL A 73 -0.06 -9.31 -5.28
CA VAL A 73 -0.55 -10.60 -5.76
C VAL A 73 -1.16 -10.44 -7.15
N TRP A 74 -0.52 -11.08 -8.12
CA TRP A 74 -1.02 -11.31 -9.47
C TRP A 74 -1.69 -12.67 -9.56
N ILE A 75 -2.67 -12.80 -10.47
CA ILE A 75 -3.51 -13.99 -10.55
C ILE A 75 -2.80 -15.10 -11.31
N ASN A 76 -2.49 -14.88 -12.59
CA ASN A 76 -1.72 -15.82 -13.43
C ASN A 76 -0.65 -15.04 -14.24
N PRO A 77 0.45 -14.62 -13.62
CA PRO A 77 1.46 -13.81 -14.30
C PRO A 77 2.16 -14.51 -15.47
N GLU A 78 2.14 -15.84 -15.52
CA GLU A 78 2.55 -16.62 -16.69
C GLU A 78 1.70 -16.32 -17.94
N LEU A 79 0.45 -15.91 -17.78
CA LEU A 79 -0.47 -15.65 -18.88
C LEU A 79 -0.37 -14.22 -19.41
N SER A 80 0.36 -13.35 -18.71
CA SER A 80 0.53 -11.97 -19.15
C SER A 80 1.43 -11.92 -20.38
N PRO A 81 0.98 -11.31 -21.50
CA PRO A 81 1.84 -11.13 -22.67
C PRO A 81 3.02 -10.17 -22.40
N LYS A 82 2.95 -9.40 -21.30
CA LYS A 82 4.03 -8.51 -20.86
C LYS A 82 5.05 -9.22 -19.95
N ASN A 83 4.83 -10.48 -19.58
CA ASN A 83 5.82 -11.26 -18.84
C ASN A 83 6.86 -11.83 -19.80
N SER A 84 7.90 -11.05 -20.07
CA SER A 84 9.01 -11.43 -20.95
C SER A 84 9.94 -12.49 -20.34
N THR A 85 9.87 -12.73 -19.03
CA THR A 85 10.78 -13.65 -18.33
C THR A 85 10.33 -15.10 -18.37
N GLY A 86 9.03 -15.35 -18.62
CA GLY A 86 8.42 -16.68 -18.52
C GLY A 86 8.41 -17.27 -17.10
N LYS A 87 8.91 -16.55 -16.10
CA LYS A 87 8.94 -16.95 -14.68
C LYS A 87 7.73 -16.36 -13.94
N ASN A 88 7.28 -17.05 -12.89
CA ASN A 88 6.01 -16.78 -12.22
C ASN A 88 6.19 -16.07 -10.88
N TYR A 89 6.66 -14.83 -10.87
CA TYR A 89 6.79 -14.04 -9.64
C TYR A 89 5.50 -13.31 -9.28
N CYS A 90 5.37 -12.92 -8.00
CA CYS A 90 4.17 -12.25 -7.45
C CYS A 90 2.84 -13.04 -7.60
N ASN A 91 2.85 -14.31 -7.99
CA ASN A 91 1.65 -15.15 -7.89
C ASN A 91 1.37 -15.53 -6.43
N LEU A 92 0.16 -16.03 -6.16
CA LEU A 92 -0.25 -16.36 -4.78
C LEU A 92 0.72 -17.30 -4.05
N GLU A 93 1.22 -18.35 -4.72
CA GLU A 93 2.11 -19.32 -4.10
C GLU A 93 3.43 -18.67 -3.65
N ASN A 94 4.04 -17.86 -4.52
CA ASN A 94 5.28 -17.18 -4.20
C ASN A 94 5.07 -16.06 -3.17
N THR A 95 3.94 -15.37 -3.22
CA THR A 95 3.60 -14.38 -2.19
C THR A 95 3.42 -15.02 -0.82
N ILE A 96 2.84 -16.23 -0.72
CA ILE A 96 2.75 -16.97 0.55
C ILE A 96 4.14 -17.29 1.12
N LYS A 97 5.11 -17.70 0.28
CA LYS A 97 6.49 -17.99 0.71
C LYS A 97 7.16 -16.75 1.32
N ILE A 98 7.05 -15.60 0.66
CA ILE A 98 7.60 -14.34 1.17
C ILE A 98 6.85 -13.90 2.43
N ALA A 99 5.52 -13.95 2.46
CA ALA A 99 4.73 -13.60 3.63
C ALA A 99 5.08 -14.47 4.85
N GLN A 100 5.40 -15.76 4.67
CA GLN A 100 5.88 -16.62 5.75
C GLN A 100 7.22 -16.11 6.33
N ARG A 101 8.17 -15.72 5.46
CA ARG A 101 9.44 -15.12 5.90
C ARG A 101 9.20 -13.84 6.70
N VAL A 102 8.30 -12.98 6.23
CA VAL A 102 7.91 -11.73 6.92
C VAL A 102 7.34 -12.02 8.32
N LYS A 103 6.42 -12.98 8.44
CA LYS A 103 5.86 -13.35 9.75
C LYS A 103 6.90 -13.99 10.67
N ASN A 104 7.80 -14.82 10.14
CA ASN A 104 8.89 -15.41 10.92
C ASN A 104 9.86 -14.34 11.46
N ALA A 105 10.06 -13.26 10.70
CA ALA A 105 10.82 -12.09 11.12
C ALA A 105 10.06 -11.15 12.08
N GLY A 106 8.82 -11.49 12.47
CA GLY A 106 8.02 -10.73 13.44
C GLY A 106 7.32 -9.48 12.88
N MET A 107 7.33 -9.28 11.57
CA MET A 107 6.72 -8.11 10.93
C MET A 107 5.25 -8.35 10.56
N LYS A 108 4.54 -7.26 10.29
CA LYS A 108 3.17 -7.28 9.74
C LYS A 108 3.19 -7.56 8.24
N VAL A 109 2.09 -8.10 7.72
CA VAL A 109 1.90 -8.37 6.28
C VAL A 109 0.71 -7.57 5.75
N LEU A 110 0.95 -6.82 4.68
CA LEU A 110 -0.07 -6.19 3.85
C LEU A 110 -0.15 -6.94 2.51
N ILE A 111 -1.29 -7.54 2.22
CA ILE A 111 -1.53 -8.19 0.92
C ILE A 111 -2.21 -7.20 -0.02
N ASP A 112 -1.60 -6.95 -1.17
CA ASP A 112 -2.13 -6.12 -2.23
C ASP A 112 -2.63 -6.95 -3.40
N PHE A 113 -3.95 -7.09 -3.52
CA PHE A 113 -4.56 -7.74 -4.66
C PHE A 113 -4.64 -6.77 -5.84
N HIS A 114 -3.85 -7.02 -6.89
CA HIS A 114 -3.96 -6.25 -8.12
C HIS A 114 -5.22 -6.59 -8.93
N TYR A 115 -5.81 -7.77 -8.71
CA TYR A 115 -6.90 -8.32 -9.54
C TYR A 115 -6.59 -8.31 -11.05
N SER A 116 -5.34 -8.59 -11.40
CA SER A 116 -4.84 -8.66 -12.77
C SER A 116 -3.83 -9.80 -12.86
N ASP A 117 -3.57 -10.28 -14.07
CA ASP A 117 -2.45 -11.21 -14.32
C ASP A 117 -1.10 -10.48 -14.26
N TYR A 118 -1.07 -9.15 -14.32
CA TYR A 118 0.18 -8.37 -14.27
C TYR A 118 -0.05 -7.03 -13.58
N TRP A 119 0.92 -6.10 -13.68
CA TRP A 119 0.79 -4.73 -13.17
C TRP A 119 -0.60 -4.14 -13.43
N ALA A 120 -1.18 -3.62 -12.34
CA ALA A 120 -2.43 -2.90 -12.33
C ALA A 120 -2.14 -1.49 -11.82
N ASP A 121 -2.49 -0.49 -12.61
CA ASP A 121 -2.21 0.92 -12.39
C ASP A 121 -3.40 1.76 -12.93
N PRO A 122 -3.43 3.09 -12.80
CA PRO A 122 -4.57 3.91 -13.23
C PRO A 122 -4.89 3.81 -14.72
N ALA A 123 -3.92 3.43 -15.56
CA ALA A 123 -4.08 3.26 -17.00
C ALA A 123 -4.33 1.80 -17.41
N ASN A 124 -3.85 0.84 -16.62
CA ASN A 124 -3.91 -0.59 -16.91
C ASN A 124 -4.66 -1.34 -15.80
N GLN A 125 -5.91 -1.75 -16.06
CA GLN A 125 -6.72 -2.54 -15.12
C GLN A 125 -7.29 -3.77 -15.84
N ASN A 126 -6.38 -4.51 -16.48
CA ASN A 126 -6.72 -5.59 -17.40
C ASN A 126 -7.42 -6.75 -16.68
N LEU A 127 -8.52 -7.22 -17.26
CA LEU A 127 -9.19 -8.41 -16.78
C LEU A 127 -8.26 -9.63 -16.94
N PRO A 128 -8.09 -10.50 -15.93
CA PRO A 128 -7.30 -11.73 -16.08
C PRO A 128 -7.81 -12.62 -17.21
N VAL A 129 -6.91 -13.29 -17.93
CA VAL A 129 -7.20 -14.10 -19.12
C VAL A 129 -8.26 -15.17 -18.81
N LYS A 130 -8.08 -15.95 -17.74
CA LYS A 130 -9.05 -16.98 -17.31
C LYS A 130 -10.41 -16.39 -16.92
N TRP A 131 -10.46 -15.13 -16.53
CA TRP A 131 -11.72 -14.46 -16.19
C TRP A 131 -12.41 -13.94 -17.44
N GLN A 132 -11.66 -13.43 -18.43
CA GLN A 132 -12.19 -13.09 -19.75
C GLN A 132 -12.91 -14.29 -20.39
N GLU A 133 -12.31 -15.47 -20.35
CA GLU A 133 -12.91 -16.71 -20.88
C GLU A 133 -14.27 -17.02 -20.24
N LYS A 134 -14.37 -16.93 -18.90
CA LYS A 134 -15.61 -17.14 -18.14
C LYS A 134 -16.72 -16.14 -18.49
N LEU A 135 -16.34 -14.92 -18.89
CA LEU A 135 -17.28 -13.83 -19.20
C LEU A 135 -17.62 -13.74 -20.69
N SER A 136 -16.83 -14.35 -21.58
CA SER A 136 -16.88 -14.18 -23.04
C SER A 136 -18.26 -14.42 -23.68
N ARG A 137 -19.10 -15.30 -23.11
CA ARG A 137 -20.44 -15.64 -23.62
C ARG A 137 -21.59 -14.96 -22.89
N LYS A 138 -21.29 -13.99 -22.02
CA LYS A 138 -22.27 -13.30 -21.18
C LYS A 138 -22.52 -11.90 -21.72
N ASN A 139 -23.76 -11.43 -21.64
CA ASN A 139 -24.02 -10.01 -21.83
C ASN A 139 -23.44 -9.19 -20.66
N PHE A 140 -23.38 -7.87 -20.80
CA PHE A 140 -22.75 -7.00 -19.79
C PHE A 140 -23.33 -7.20 -18.38
N ASN A 141 -24.66 -7.31 -18.23
CA ASN A 141 -25.30 -7.43 -16.92
C ASN A 141 -25.04 -8.80 -16.26
N GLU A 142 -25.03 -9.87 -17.05
CA GLU A 142 -24.65 -11.20 -16.58
C GLU A 142 -23.17 -11.24 -16.19
N ALA A 143 -22.30 -10.67 -17.01
CA ALA A 143 -20.88 -10.61 -16.74
C ALA A 143 -20.57 -9.74 -15.51
N GLN A 144 -21.30 -8.63 -15.31
CA GLN A 144 -21.19 -7.78 -14.13
C GLN A 144 -21.54 -8.52 -12.83
N LYS A 145 -22.54 -9.42 -12.86
CA LYS A 145 -22.88 -10.27 -11.70
C LYS A 145 -21.87 -11.39 -11.50
N GLU A 146 -21.36 -11.95 -12.60
CA GLU A 146 -20.38 -13.04 -12.53
C GLU A 146 -19.04 -12.54 -11.99
N ILE A 147 -18.56 -11.37 -12.42
CA ILE A 147 -17.28 -10.82 -11.95
C ILE A 147 -17.28 -10.54 -10.44
N GLN A 148 -18.42 -10.13 -9.87
CA GLN A 148 -18.60 -10.00 -8.42
C GLN A 148 -18.33 -11.34 -7.70
N LYS A 149 -18.94 -12.44 -8.17
CA LYS A 149 -18.71 -13.78 -7.61
C LYS A 149 -17.27 -14.23 -7.77
N ILE A 150 -16.68 -13.97 -8.93
CA ILE A 150 -15.28 -14.31 -9.22
C ILE A 150 -14.35 -13.60 -8.23
N VAL A 151 -14.56 -12.30 -7.96
CA VAL A 151 -13.76 -11.53 -7.00
C VAL A 151 -13.94 -12.03 -5.58
N TYR A 152 -15.18 -12.31 -5.14
CA TYR A 152 -15.43 -12.90 -3.81
C TYR A 152 -14.67 -14.22 -3.65
N ASN A 153 -14.85 -15.14 -4.61
CA ASN A 153 -14.27 -16.48 -4.54
C ASN A 153 -12.75 -16.41 -4.58
N TYR A 154 -12.16 -15.68 -5.53
CA TYR A 154 -10.71 -15.55 -5.63
C TYR A 154 -10.09 -14.95 -4.37
N THR A 155 -10.70 -13.89 -3.83
CA THR A 155 -10.20 -13.25 -2.59
C THR A 155 -10.33 -14.21 -1.40
N SER A 156 -11.45 -14.92 -1.27
CA SER A 156 -11.67 -15.89 -0.19
C SER A 156 -10.68 -17.05 -0.27
N GLU A 157 -10.59 -17.72 -1.42
CA GLU A 157 -9.67 -18.84 -1.67
C GLU A 157 -8.20 -18.43 -1.46
N SER A 158 -7.83 -17.22 -1.88
CA SER A 158 -6.48 -16.71 -1.67
C SER A 158 -6.17 -16.51 -0.19
N LEU A 159 -7.08 -15.84 0.54
CA LEU A 159 -6.92 -15.60 1.98
C LEU A 159 -6.99 -16.89 2.80
N GLU A 160 -7.81 -17.88 2.39
CA GLU A 160 -7.83 -19.21 2.99
C GLU A 160 -6.46 -19.88 2.89
N LYS A 161 -5.78 -19.79 1.75
CA LYS A 161 -4.42 -20.33 1.58
C LYS A 161 -3.40 -19.64 2.50
N PHE A 162 -3.49 -18.32 2.71
CA PHE A 162 -2.66 -17.65 3.73
C PHE A 162 -2.96 -18.18 5.14
N LYS A 163 -4.25 -18.39 5.46
CA LYS A 163 -4.68 -18.92 6.76
C LYS A 163 -4.22 -20.36 6.99
N GLU A 164 -4.29 -21.21 5.96
CA GLU A 164 -3.78 -22.59 5.97
C GLU A 164 -2.27 -22.64 6.19
N ALA A 165 -1.54 -21.70 5.58
CA ALA A 165 -0.12 -21.47 5.83
C ALA A 165 0.17 -20.86 7.21
N LYS A 166 -0.86 -20.64 8.06
CA LYS A 166 -0.76 -20.03 9.39
C LYS A 166 -0.21 -18.59 9.37
N ILE A 167 -0.40 -17.88 8.25
CA ILE A 167 -0.02 -16.49 8.10
C ILE A 167 -1.19 -15.63 8.57
N HIS A 168 -0.97 -14.83 9.61
CA HIS A 168 -1.89 -13.78 9.99
C HIS A 168 -1.68 -12.57 9.09
N VAL A 169 -2.66 -12.28 8.23
CA VAL A 169 -2.66 -11.09 7.38
C VAL A 169 -3.18 -9.90 8.18
N ASP A 170 -2.37 -8.84 8.27
CA ASP A 170 -2.65 -7.66 9.08
C ASP A 170 -3.45 -6.60 8.29
N TYR A 171 -3.14 -6.47 6.99
CA TYR A 171 -3.80 -5.54 6.08
C TYR A 171 -4.12 -6.21 4.75
N VAL A 172 -5.26 -5.84 4.13
CA VAL A 172 -5.61 -6.26 2.77
C VAL A 172 -6.01 -5.06 1.95
N GLN A 173 -5.31 -4.83 0.84
CA GLN A 173 -5.62 -3.81 -0.15
C GLN A 173 -6.45 -4.44 -1.29
N ILE A 174 -7.64 -3.90 -1.52
CA ILE A 174 -8.62 -4.42 -2.49
C ILE A 174 -8.46 -3.65 -3.80
N GLY A 175 -7.53 -4.12 -4.66
CA GLY A 175 -7.16 -3.45 -5.90
C GLY A 175 -5.96 -2.51 -5.73
N ASN A 176 -5.15 -2.35 -6.78
CA ASN A 176 -4.04 -1.40 -6.80
C ASN A 176 -4.37 -0.16 -7.67
N GLU A 177 -4.13 1.03 -7.12
CA GLU A 177 -4.35 2.34 -7.76
C GLU A 177 -5.67 2.45 -8.53
N ILE A 178 -6.77 2.16 -7.83
CA ILE A 178 -8.12 1.94 -8.40
C ILE A 178 -8.88 3.23 -8.71
N THR A 179 -8.15 4.32 -8.95
CA THR A 179 -8.69 5.66 -9.25
C THR A 179 -9.67 5.63 -10.41
N ASN A 180 -9.31 4.89 -11.46
CA ASN A 180 -10.14 4.70 -12.65
C ASN A 180 -10.91 3.37 -12.62
N GLY A 181 -10.96 2.71 -11.46
CA GLY A 181 -11.63 1.43 -11.25
C GLY A 181 -10.72 0.22 -11.40
N ILE A 182 -11.32 -0.97 -11.52
CA ILE A 182 -10.62 -2.26 -11.71
C ILE A 182 -11.31 -3.10 -12.78
N LEU A 183 -10.65 -4.16 -13.25
CA LEU A 183 -11.27 -5.24 -14.05
C LEU A 183 -12.07 -4.70 -15.24
N PHE A 184 -11.39 -3.92 -16.09
CA PHE A 184 -12.05 -3.23 -17.20
C PHE A 184 -12.64 -4.25 -18.19
N PRO A 185 -13.86 -3.99 -18.73
CA PRO A 185 -14.64 -2.76 -18.60
C PRO A 185 -15.63 -2.72 -17.42
N TYR A 186 -15.74 -3.79 -16.63
CA TYR A 186 -16.84 -4.00 -15.68
C TYR A 186 -16.77 -3.08 -14.45
N GLY A 187 -15.58 -2.88 -13.89
CA GLY A 187 -15.34 -1.94 -12.81
C GLY A 187 -14.79 -0.59 -13.26
N ALA A 188 -14.80 -0.27 -14.57
CA ALA A 188 -14.17 0.94 -15.10
C ALA A 188 -14.93 2.22 -14.73
N ILE A 189 -14.21 3.22 -14.22
CA ILE A 189 -14.66 4.60 -14.06
C ILE A 189 -14.06 5.43 -15.21
N LYS A 190 -14.92 6.01 -16.04
CA LYS A 190 -14.51 6.95 -17.11
C LYS A 190 -14.69 8.41 -16.66
N ASN A 191 -14.26 9.34 -17.51
CA ASN A 191 -14.54 10.78 -17.39
C ASN A 191 -14.03 11.45 -16.10
N LYS A 192 -12.89 11.00 -15.57
CA LYS A 192 -12.22 11.63 -14.41
C LYS A 192 -13.11 11.78 -13.16
N GLY A 193 -14.11 10.91 -12.98
CA GLY A 193 -14.94 10.92 -11.78
C GLY A 193 -16.13 11.86 -11.80
N SER A 194 -16.89 11.89 -12.89
CA SER A 194 -18.24 12.43 -12.89
C SER A 194 -19.32 11.35 -13.03
N ASP A 195 -18.92 10.11 -13.30
CA ASP A 195 -19.84 9.00 -13.59
C ASP A 195 -20.18 8.18 -12.33
N VAL A 196 -21.17 8.67 -11.58
CA VAL A 196 -21.67 8.02 -10.36
C VAL A 196 -22.25 6.63 -10.63
N GLN A 197 -22.86 6.42 -11.80
CA GLN A 197 -23.43 5.12 -12.16
C GLN A 197 -22.33 4.07 -12.36
N LYS A 198 -21.21 4.44 -12.99
CA LYS A 198 -20.05 3.55 -13.12
C LYS A 198 -19.38 3.28 -11.78
N PHE A 199 -19.38 4.23 -10.86
CA PHE A 199 -18.90 3.97 -9.51
C PHE A 199 -19.72 2.88 -8.81
N SER A 200 -21.04 2.82 -8.99
CA SER A 200 -21.88 1.75 -8.41
C SER A 200 -21.44 0.35 -8.87
N ASN A 201 -21.08 0.20 -10.16
CA ASN A 201 -20.53 -1.04 -10.67
C ASN A 201 -19.19 -1.39 -10.01
N LEU A 202 -18.27 -0.43 -9.91
CA LEU A 202 -17.00 -0.62 -9.20
C LEU A 202 -17.25 -1.03 -7.74
N ALA A 203 -18.09 -0.29 -7.02
CA ALA A 203 -18.40 -0.53 -5.62
C ALA A 203 -18.98 -1.93 -5.41
N SER A 204 -19.85 -2.42 -6.30
CA SER A 204 -20.38 -3.78 -6.23
C SER A 204 -19.28 -4.84 -6.28
N ILE A 205 -18.21 -4.61 -7.06
CA ILE A 205 -17.07 -5.52 -7.18
C ILE A 205 -16.15 -5.40 -5.95
N LEU A 206 -15.79 -4.18 -5.54
CA LEU A 206 -14.93 -3.95 -4.37
C LEU A 206 -15.54 -4.55 -3.10
N ASN A 207 -16.86 -4.42 -2.94
CA ASN A 207 -17.59 -4.95 -1.80
C ASN A 207 -17.43 -6.47 -1.66
N GLU A 208 -17.28 -7.21 -2.76
CA GLU A 208 -17.05 -8.65 -2.72
C GLU A 208 -15.64 -9.01 -2.19
N GLY A 209 -14.61 -8.25 -2.56
CA GLY A 209 -13.27 -8.40 -1.97
C GLY A 209 -13.25 -8.02 -0.48
N ILE A 210 -13.99 -6.98 -0.11
CA ILE A 210 -14.17 -6.55 1.29
C ILE A 210 -14.86 -7.65 2.12
N LYS A 211 -15.99 -8.18 1.64
CA LYS A 211 -16.72 -9.27 2.30
C LYS A 211 -15.87 -10.50 2.48
N ALA A 212 -15.20 -10.95 1.42
CA ALA A 212 -14.28 -12.08 1.47
C ALA A 212 -13.20 -11.89 2.56
N THR A 213 -12.59 -10.70 2.59
CA THR A 213 -11.59 -10.36 3.60
C THR A 213 -12.14 -10.44 5.01
N LYS A 214 -13.30 -9.83 5.28
CA LYS A 214 -13.93 -9.88 6.60
C LYS A 214 -14.31 -11.28 7.04
N ASN A 215 -14.74 -12.13 6.10
CA ASN A 215 -15.13 -13.51 6.41
C ASN A 215 -13.93 -14.37 6.82
N ILE A 216 -12.77 -14.20 6.16
CA ILE A 216 -11.58 -15.03 6.41
C ILE A 216 -10.68 -14.45 7.51
N PHE A 217 -10.43 -13.13 7.46
CA PHE A 217 -9.60 -12.38 8.39
C PHE A 217 -10.37 -11.18 8.97
N PRO A 218 -11.32 -11.39 9.91
CA PRO A 218 -12.17 -10.33 10.45
C PRO A 218 -11.41 -9.22 11.21
N LYS A 219 -10.14 -9.44 11.56
CA LYS A 219 -9.27 -8.47 12.22
C LYS A 219 -8.35 -7.71 11.26
N ALA A 220 -8.20 -8.18 10.02
CA ALA A 220 -7.38 -7.50 9.03
C ALA A 220 -8.00 -6.14 8.68
N LYS A 221 -7.14 -5.15 8.52
CA LYS A 221 -7.57 -3.80 8.13
C LYS A 221 -7.62 -3.68 6.61
N ILE A 222 -8.74 -3.21 6.11
CA ILE A 222 -9.02 -3.13 4.68
C ILE A 222 -8.61 -1.75 4.15
N ILE A 223 -7.84 -1.75 3.06
CA ILE A 223 -7.33 -0.55 2.40
C ILE A 223 -7.97 -0.41 1.02
N LEU A 224 -8.48 0.78 0.70
CA LEU A 224 -8.81 1.19 -0.66
C LEU A 224 -7.77 2.21 -1.13
N HIS A 225 -7.14 1.94 -2.27
CA HIS A 225 -5.92 2.62 -2.70
C HIS A 225 -6.09 3.39 -4.02
N ILE A 226 -5.82 4.71 -4.03
CA ILE A 226 -5.81 5.55 -5.24
C ILE A 226 -4.50 6.33 -5.39
N ASP A 227 -4.10 6.65 -6.62
CA ASP A 227 -2.84 7.35 -6.95
C ASP A 227 -2.94 8.89 -6.89
N SER A 228 -4.10 9.44 -6.51
CA SER A 228 -4.45 10.85 -6.77
C SER A 228 -4.10 11.82 -5.62
N SER A 229 -3.09 11.54 -4.80
CA SER A 229 -2.82 12.36 -3.60
C SER A 229 -2.49 13.84 -3.87
N GLY A 230 -2.05 14.17 -5.08
CA GLY A 230 -1.86 15.55 -5.57
C GLY A 230 -3.13 16.27 -6.04
N ASP A 231 -4.27 15.56 -6.13
CA ASP A 231 -5.58 16.08 -6.53
C ASP A 231 -6.62 15.82 -5.43
N LEU A 232 -6.72 16.76 -4.48
CA LEU A 232 -7.65 16.65 -3.36
C LEU A 232 -9.11 16.54 -3.82
N SER A 233 -9.50 17.22 -4.89
CA SER A 233 -10.88 17.15 -5.42
C SER A 233 -11.21 15.75 -5.91
N ARG A 234 -10.27 15.11 -6.62
CA ARG A 234 -10.40 13.72 -7.08
C ARG A 234 -10.49 12.75 -5.91
N CYS A 235 -9.64 12.89 -4.90
CA CYS A 235 -9.69 12.06 -3.69
C CYS A 235 -11.03 12.20 -2.96
N LEU A 236 -11.48 13.44 -2.72
CA LEU A 236 -12.74 13.72 -2.05
C LEU A 236 -13.93 13.13 -2.80
N TRP A 237 -13.96 13.26 -4.13
CA TRP A 237 -15.01 12.65 -4.93
C TRP A 237 -15.02 11.12 -4.79
N TRP A 238 -13.86 10.48 -4.96
CA TRP A 238 -13.76 9.02 -4.97
C TRP A 238 -14.20 8.42 -3.63
N PHE A 239 -13.67 8.93 -2.51
CA PHE A 239 -14.03 8.43 -1.19
C PHE A 239 -15.43 8.85 -0.74
N SER A 240 -15.97 9.98 -1.22
CA SER A 240 -17.39 10.30 -1.02
C SER A 240 -18.31 9.31 -1.72
N CYS A 241 -17.94 8.84 -2.90
CA CYS A 241 -18.65 7.78 -3.59
C CYS A 241 -18.52 6.44 -2.83
N ALA A 242 -17.34 6.10 -2.31
CA ALA A 242 -17.12 4.90 -1.51
C ALA A 242 -18.03 4.87 -0.26
N GLU A 243 -18.11 5.97 0.48
CA GLU A 243 -19.02 6.12 1.64
C GLU A 243 -20.50 6.01 1.24
N LYS A 244 -20.92 6.70 0.17
CA LYS A 244 -22.30 6.61 -0.33
C LYS A 244 -22.69 5.20 -0.77
N SER A 245 -21.72 4.42 -1.24
CA SER A 245 -21.90 3.01 -1.59
C SER A 245 -21.75 2.06 -0.40
N ASN A 246 -21.54 2.59 0.82
CA ASN A 246 -21.33 1.83 2.06
C ASN A 246 -20.18 0.80 1.94
N LEU A 247 -19.10 1.16 1.26
CA LEU A 247 -17.90 0.32 1.25
C LEU A 247 -17.28 0.33 2.65
N ASP A 248 -17.19 -0.84 3.26
CA ASP A 248 -16.75 -0.99 4.65
C ASP A 248 -15.24 -1.25 4.70
N TYR A 249 -14.46 -0.19 4.49
CA TYR A 249 -12.99 -0.17 4.54
C TYR A 249 -12.49 0.58 5.78
N ASP A 250 -11.25 0.33 6.20
CA ASP A 250 -10.66 0.92 7.41
C ASP A 250 -9.72 2.10 7.10
N ILE A 251 -8.95 2.00 6.00
CA ILE A 251 -7.82 2.89 5.70
C ILE A 251 -7.91 3.41 4.27
N ILE A 252 -7.67 4.71 4.12
CA ILE A 252 -7.42 5.36 2.82
C ILE A 252 -5.96 5.13 2.45
N GLY A 253 -5.72 4.41 1.35
CA GLY A 253 -4.40 4.24 0.76
C GLY A 253 -4.16 5.26 -0.34
N LEU A 254 -2.97 5.85 -0.36
CA LEU A 254 -2.56 6.80 -1.39
C LEU A 254 -1.16 6.46 -1.93
N SER A 255 -0.94 6.60 -3.23
CA SER A 255 0.41 6.75 -3.79
C SER A 255 0.87 8.20 -3.69
N TYR A 256 2.14 8.41 -3.40
CA TYR A 256 2.78 9.72 -3.48
C TYR A 256 4.19 9.61 -4.06
N TYR A 257 4.37 10.17 -5.24
CA TYR A 257 5.66 10.42 -5.85
C TYR A 257 5.71 11.88 -6.31
N SER A 258 6.83 12.55 -6.04
CA SER A 258 7.00 13.97 -6.37
C SER A 258 6.78 14.30 -7.87
N LEU A 259 6.98 13.30 -8.74
CA LEU A 259 6.85 13.39 -10.20
C LEU A 259 5.41 13.60 -10.68
N TRP A 260 4.46 12.91 -10.05
CA TRP A 260 3.08 12.88 -10.53
C TRP A 260 2.15 13.69 -9.62
N GLN A 261 2.33 13.59 -8.30
CA GLN A 261 1.47 14.24 -7.31
C GLN A 261 1.99 15.62 -6.88
N GLY A 262 3.17 16.02 -7.37
CA GLY A 262 3.77 17.33 -7.13
C GLY A 262 4.69 17.36 -5.91
N LYS A 263 5.50 18.41 -5.85
CA LYS A 263 6.61 18.55 -4.90
C LYS A 263 6.25 19.27 -3.60
N ASP A 264 5.08 19.89 -3.56
CA ASP A 264 4.64 20.65 -2.40
C ASP A 264 4.06 19.70 -1.34
N LEU A 265 4.94 19.31 -0.41
CA LEU A 265 4.61 18.43 0.69
C LEU A 265 3.53 18.99 1.63
N SER A 266 3.35 20.33 1.67
CA SER A 266 2.28 20.95 2.46
C SER A 266 0.90 20.64 1.87
N LYS A 267 0.78 20.58 0.54
CA LYS A 267 -0.45 20.17 -0.15
C LYS A 267 -0.78 18.72 0.12
N LEU A 268 0.23 17.84 0.14
CA LEU A 268 0.05 16.44 0.52
C LEU A 268 -0.48 16.33 1.96
N GLY A 269 0.15 17.02 2.92
CA GLY A 269 -0.32 17.06 4.31
C GLY A 269 -1.76 17.55 4.44
N ASN A 270 -2.12 18.63 3.72
CA ASN A 270 -3.49 19.12 3.70
C ASN A 270 -4.48 18.11 3.08
N CYS A 271 -4.07 17.41 2.02
CA CYS A 271 -4.88 16.36 1.41
C CYS A 271 -5.17 15.23 2.40
N ILE A 272 -4.12 14.69 3.03
CA ILE A 272 -4.20 13.63 4.05
C ILE A 272 -5.12 14.06 5.20
N LYS A 273 -4.89 15.26 5.74
CA LYS A 273 -5.69 15.81 6.83
C LYS A 273 -7.15 15.91 6.47
N THR A 274 -7.44 16.50 5.31
CA THR A 274 -8.82 16.67 4.82
C THR A 274 -9.53 15.33 4.68
N LEU A 275 -8.87 14.32 4.09
CA LEU A 275 -9.45 12.99 3.91
C LEU A 275 -9.67 12.27 5.26
N SER A 276 -8.67 12.32 6.14
CA SER A 276 -8.76 11.70 7.47
C SER A 276 -9.91 12.30 8.29
N GLU A 277 -10.03 13.63 8.30
CA GLU A 277 -11.10 14.33 9.02
C GLU A 277 -12.48 14.11 8.40
N LYS A 278 -12.58 14.16 7.06
CA LYS A 278 -13.86 14.04 6.36
C LYS A 278 -14.48 12.66 6.48
N PHE A 279 -13.67 11.62 6.37
CA PHE A 279 -14.13 10.22 6.32
C PHE A 279 -13.91 9.47 7.63
N ASN A 280 -13.23 10.08 8.60
CA ASN A 280 -12.89 9.46 9.87
C ASN A 280 -12.17 8.11 9.65
N LYS A 281 -11.16 8.10 8.77
CA LYS A 281 -10.33 6.92 8.45
C LYS A 281 -8.86 7.17 8.76
N GLY A 282 -8.11 6.08 8.96
CA GLY A 282 -6.66 6.12 8.89
C GLY A 282 -6.20 6.41 7.45
N VAL A 283 -5.00 6.95 7.28
CA VAL A 283 -4.43 7.24 5.95
C VAL A 283 -3.02 6.71 5.87
N PHE A 284 -2.76 5.86 4.88
CA PHE A 284 -1.44 5.33 4.56
C PHE A 284 -0.98 5.89 3.21
N ILE A 285 0.28 6.33 3.14
CA ILE A 285 0.99 6.38 1.86
C ILE A 285 1.48 4.97 1.59
N VAL A 286 0.81 4.22 0.71
CA VAL A 286 1.11 2.81 0.45
C VAL A 286 2.15 2.61 -0.66
N GLU A 287 2.49 3.67 -1.38
CA GLU A 287 3.57 3.70 -2.36
C GLU A 287 4.26 5.07 -2.37
N THR A 288 5.58 5.07 -2.24
CA THR A 288 6.45 6.23 -2.47
C THR A 288 7.86 5.76 -2.77
N ALA A 289 8.63 6.59 -3.47
CA ALA A 289 10.06 6.41 -3.64
C ALA A 289 10.72 7.78 -3.87
N TYR A 290 12.01 7.88 -3.60
CA TYR A 290 12.79 9.09 -3.82
C TYR A 290 14.25 8.74 -4.12
N PRO A 291 14.93 9.45 -5.04
CA PRO A 291 16.26 9.05 -5.47
C PRO A 291 17.32 9.32 -4.40
N TRP A 292 18.25 8.38 -4.23
CA TRP A 292 19.51 8.60 -3.53
C TRP A 292 20.65 8.97 -4.50
N THR A 293 20.41 8.89 -5.80
CA THR A 293 21.30 9.38 -6.87
C THR A 293 20.48 9.68 -8.12
N LEU A 294 21.00 10.56 -8.99
CA LEU A 294 20.49 10.72 -10.35
C LEU A 294 21.26 9.89 -11.37
N GLY A 295 22.16 9.00 -10.92
CA GLY A 295 22.91 8.08 -11.78
C GLY A 295 22.12 6.83 -12.19
N TRP A 296 22.79 5.98 -12.97
CA TRP A 296 22.31 4.69 -13.46
C TRP A 296 23.37 3.61 -13.23
N ASN A 297 22.91 2.38 -13.06
CA ASN A 297 23.73 1.18 -13.00
C ASN A 297 23.25 0.10 -13.99
N ASP A 298 22.28 0.43 -14.85
CA ASP A 298 21.92 -0.34 -16.03
C ASP A 298 21.58 0.57 -17.24
N ASN A 299 21.14 -0.05 -18.35
CA ASN A 299 20.73 0.66 -19.57
C ASN A 299 19.23 1.02 -19.62
N LEU A 300 18.48 0.75 -18.55
CA LEU A 300 17.06 1.05 -18.47
C LEU A 300 16.86 2.45 -17.87
N SER A 301 15.87 3.17 -18.35
CA SER A 301 15.61 4.52 -17.83
C SER A 301 15.02 4.45 -16.43
N ASN A 302 15.68 5.09 -15.47
CA ASN A 302 15.18 5.31 -14.13
C ASN A 302 14.04 6.33 -14.10
N LEU A 303 13.15 6.16 -13.12
CA LEU A 303 12.05 7.07 -12.83
C LEU A 303 12.56 8.49 -12.50
N TYR A 304 13.67 8.56 -11.77
CA TYR A 304 14.38 9.77 -11.44
C TYR A 304 15.71 9.83 -12.19
N GLY A 305 16.05 10.98 -12.76
CA GLY A 305 17.29 11.21 -13.51
C GLY A 305 17.62 12.68 -13.76
N MET A 306 16.73 13.59 -13.35
CA MET A 306 16.87 15.03 -13.59
C MET A 306 16.66 15.82 -12.30
N LYS A 307 17.48 16.88 -12.08
CA LYS A 307 17.36 17.76 -10.91
C LYS A 307 15.97 18.40 -10.76
N ASN A 308 15.29 18.68 -11.88
CA ASN A 308 13.94 19.23 -11.87
C ASN A 308 12.87 18.25 -11.38
N GLN A 309 13.21 17.02 -11.00
CA GLN A 309 12.30 16.05 -10.37
C GLN A 309 12.40 16.07 -8.84
N LEU A 310 13.46 16.67 -8.29
CA LEU A 310 13.73 16.75 -6.86
C LEU A 310 12.85 17.80 -6.18
N ILE A 311 12.44 17.50 -4.95
CA ILE A 311 11.85 18.45 -4.02
C ILE A 311 12.98 19.32 -3.44
N GLU A 312 12.72 20.61 -3.28
CA GLU A 312 13.68 21.53 -2.69
C GLU A 312 14.12 21.04 -1.29
N ASN A 313 15.41 21.16 -0.99
CA ASN A 313 16.07 20.69 0.24
C ASN A 313 16.21 19.17 0.40
N PHE A 314 15.82 18.37 -0.60
CA PHE A 314 16.05 16.93 -0.63
C PHE A 314 16.87 16.55 -1.86
N ASP A 315 18.19 16.68 -1.76
CA ASP A 315 19.10 16.30 -2.83
C ASP A 315 19.06 14.80 -3.11
N ALA A 316 19.43 14.39 -4.32
CA ALA A 316 19.59 12.99 -4.68
C ALA A 316 20.90 12.44 -4.10
N THR A 317 20.89 12.21 -2.79
CA THR A 317 21.95 11.57 -1.99
C THR A 317 21.29 10.61 -0.98
N PRO A 318 22.03 9.65 -0.39
CA PRO A 318 21.51 8.85 0.73
C PRO A 318 20.93 9.70 1.87
N GLU A 319 21.60 10.78 2.25
CA GLU A 319 21.14 11.70 3.30
C GLU A 319 19.87 12.46 2.89
N GLY A 320 19.76 12.86 1.62
CA GLY A 320 18.59 13.53 1.08
C GLY A 320 17.38 12.60 0.99
N GLN A 321 17.57 11.35 0.54
CA GLN A 321 16.55 10.30 0.55
C GLN A 321 16.05 10.03 1.97
N LYS A 322 16.96 9.92 2.94
CA LYS A 322 16.62 9.76 4.35
C LYS A 322 15.87 10.95 4.93
N SER A 323 16.30 12.16 4.62
CA SER A 323 15.62 13.39 5.05
C SER A 323 14.21 13.46 4.48
N TYR A 324 14.02 13.11 3.20
CA TYR A 324 12.70 13.01 2.57
C TYR A 324 11.80 11.99 3.26
N PHE A 325 12.30 10.77 3.49
CA PHE A 325 11.49 9.72 4.12
C PHE A 325 11.03 10.10 5.53
N ASN A 326 11.93 10.69 6.32
CA ASN A 326 11.61 11.17 7.67
C ASN A 326 10.58 12.30 7.64
N GLU A 327 10.73 13.27 6.73
CA GLU A 327 9.76 14.37 6.60
C GLU A 327 8.39 13.86 6.15
N LEU A 328 8.34 12.96 5.17
CA LEU A 328 7.10 12.35 4.73
C LEU A 328 6.41 11.58 5.88
N CYS A 329 7.18 10.81 6.66
CA CYS A 329 6.65 10.14 7.84
C CYS A 329 6.07 11.13 8.85
N ASN A 330 6.76 12.24 9.12
CA ASN A 330 6.28 13.29 10.03
C ASN A 330 4.99 13.94 9.52
N ILE A 331 4.92 14.29 8.24
CA ILE A 331 3.73 14.89 7.63
C ILE A 331 2.54 13.94 7.76
N VAL A 332 2.71 12.68 7.37
CA VAL A 332 1.63 11.68 7.40
C VAL A 332 1.17 11.46 8.84
N LYS A 333 2.11 11.27 9.78
CA LYS A 333 1.81 11.10 11.20
C LYS A 333 1.05 12.30 11.78
N ASN A 334 1.46 13.53 11.47
CA ASN A 334 0.84 14.74 12.02
C ASN A 334 -0.47 15.14 11.32
N SER A 335 -0.72 14.63 10.11
CA SER A 335 -1.92 14.99 9.34
C SER A 335 -3.10 14.07 9.60
N VAL A 336 -2.89 12.85 10.09
CA VAL A 336 -3.98 11.89 10.32
C VAL A 336 -4.56 12.05 11.72
N LYS A 337 -5.87 12.31 11.80
CA LYS A 337 -6.60 12.49 13.06
C LYS A 337 -6.83 11.17 13.81
N ASN A 338 -7.00 10.08 13.06
CA ASN A 338 -7.25 8.75 13.60
C ASN A 338 -5.93 8.01 13.79
N ASN A 339 -5.82 7.24 14.87
CA ASN A 339 -4.55 6.68 15.36
C ASN A 339 -3.93 5.57 14.47
N SER A 340 -4.22 5.51 13.17
CA SER A 340 -3.63 4.59 12.19
C SER A 340 -3.11 5.37 10.98
N SER A 341 -1.80 5.50 10.90
CA SER A 341 -1.09 6.17 9.79
C SER A 341 0.13 5.37 9.39
N GLY A 342 0.66 5.56 8.19
CA GLY A 342 1.83 4.80 7.74
C GLY A 342 2.37 5.23 6.39
N VAL A 343 3.62 4.89 6.14
CA VAL A 343 4.33 5.15 4.89
C VAL A 343 5.03 3.88 4.45
N PHE A 344 4.81 3.49 3.19
CA PHE A 344 5.40 2.30 2.58
C PHE A 344 6.31 2.72 1.44
N TRP A 345 7.59 2.37 1.55
CA TRP A 345 8.54 2.53 0.45
C TRP A 345 8.30 1.47 -0.62
N TRP A 346 8.21 1.88 -1.87
CA TRP A 346 8.04 0.95 -2.96
C TRP A 346 9.38 0.35 -3.36
N GLU A 347 9.52 -0.96 -3.18
CA GLU A 347 10.62 -1.77 -3.72
C GLU A 347 12.04 -1.29 -3.36
N PRO A 348 12.35 -1.08 -2.06
CA PRO A 348 13.67 -0.61 -1.63
C PRO A 348 14.81 -1.60 -1.91
N ALA A 349 14.52 -2.85 -2.29
CA ALA A 349 15.53 -3.87 -2.56
C ALA A 349 15.70 -4.16 -4.07
N TRP A 350 14.96 -3.47 -4.96
CA TRP A 350 14.96 -3.75 -6.40
C TRP A 350 16.15 -3.11 -7.13
N ILE A 351 17.33 -3.60 -6.78
CA ILE A 351 18.60 -3.28 -7.45
C ILE A 351 18.62 -3.82 -8.89
N SER A 352 19.42 -3.20 -9.74
CA SER A 352 19.79 -3.77 -11.03
C SER A 352 20.89 -4.82 -10.88
N ASN A 353 20.91 -5.78 -11.80
CA ASN A 353 22.01 -6.74 -11.94
C ASN A 353 22.30 -6.98 -13.42
N GLU A 354 23.22 -6.20 -13.99
CA GLU A 354 23.61 -6.30 -15.41
C GLU A 354 24.12 -7.69 -15.79
N LYS A 355 24.76 -8.42 -14.85
CA LYS A 355 25.29 -9.76 -15.13
C LYS A 355 24.19 -10.79 -15.44
N GLU A 356 22.95 -10.50 -15.08
CA GLU A 356 21.80 -11.42 -15.14
C GLU A 356 20.63 -10.83 -15.94
N ASN A 357 20.86 -9.76 -16.72
CA ASN A 357 19.83 -9.03 -17.49
C ASN A 357 18.63 -8.58 -16.64
N ASN A 358 18.84 -8.31 -15.34
CA ASN A 358 17.78 -7.82 -14.47
C ASN A 358 17.88 -6.30 -14.34
N SER A 359 17.13 -5.60 -15.19
CA SER A 359 17.07 -4.14 -15.17
C SER A 359 15.96 -3.64 -14.24
N SER A 360 16.15 -2.46 -13.66
CA SER A 360 15.21 -1.85 -12.72
C SER A 360 14.98 -0.39 -13.10
N THR A 361 13.72 0.04 -13.22
CA THR A 361 13.39 1.46 -13.44
C THR A 361 13.50 2.30 -12.17
N ILE A 362 13.91 1.69 -11.05
CA ILE A 362 13.93 2.30 -9.72
C ILE A 362 15.20 1.98 -8.93
N GLU A 363 16.23 1.42 -9.56
CA GLU A 363 17.49 1.08 -8.90
C GLU A 363 18.07 2.25 -8.08
N ASN A 364 17.88 3.49 -8.56
CA ASN A 364 18.37 4.70 -7.92
C ASN A 364 17.46 5.27 -6.82
N THR A 365 16.34 4.61 -6.51
CA THR A 365 15.47 4.92 -5.37
C THR A 365 15.43 3.80 -4.32
N THR A 366 16.22 2.75 -4.51
CA THR A 366 16.37 1.67 -3.54
C THR A 366 17.00 2.15 -2.23
N TRP A 367 17.08 1.26 -1.23
CA TRP A 367 17.83 1.45 0.01
C TRP A 367 19.21 0.80 -0.05
N PHE A 368 19.66 0.42 -1.24
CA PHE A 368 20.97 -0.16 -1.50
C PHE A 368 21.65 0.64 -2.61
N ASP A 369 22.94 0.94 -2.47
CA ASP A 369 23.69 1.62 -3.51
C ASP A 369 23.96 0.69 -4.72
N PHE A 370 24.66 1.20 -5.74
CA PHE A 370 25.04 0.39 -6.91
C PHE A 370 26.07 -0.71 -6.62
N ASN A 371 26.64 -0.75 -5.41
CA ASN A 371 27.45 -1.85 -4.92
C ASN A 371 26.63 -2.81 -4.02
N ASN A 372 25.31 -2.63 -3.99
CA ASN A 372 24.34 -3.34 -3.16
C ASN A 372 24.58 -3.18 -1.65
N VAL A 373 25.24 -2.10 -1.23
CA VAL A 373 25.48 -1.75 0.16
C VAL A 373 24.29 -0.96 0.69
N TYR A 374 23.78 -1.33 1.86
CA TYR A 374 22.65 -0.64 2.48
C TYR A 374 22.99 0.82 2.76
N ILE A 375 22.11 1.72 2.31
CA ILE A 375 22.16 3.18 2.49
C ILE A 375 20.81 3.73 2.97
N GLY A 376 19.88 2.82 3.29
CA GLY A 376 18.48 3.13 3.55
C GLY A 376 18.22 3.99 4.79
N PRO A 377 17.00 4.52 4.90
CA PRO A 377 16.65 5.51 5.91
C PRO A 377 16.25 4.93 7.26
N LEU A 378 16.10 3.60 7.38
CA LEU A 378 15.66 2.92 8.61
C LEU A 378 16.72 2.84 9.70
#